data_AF-A0A0J7NS43-F1
#
_entry.id   AF-A0A0J7NS43-F1
#
_cell.length_a   1.000
_cell.length_b   1.000
_cell.length_c   1.000
_cell.angle_alpha   90.00
_cell.angle_beta   90.00
_cell.angle_gamma   90.00
#
_symmetry.space_group_name_H-M   'P 1'
#
loop_
_entity.id
_entity.type
_entity.pdbx_description
1 polymer ?
#
loop_
_entity_poly.entity_id
_entity_poly.type
_entity_poly.pdbx_seq_one_letter_code
_entity_poly.pdbx_strand_id
1 'polypeptide(L)'
;MINHFPNHYELTRKDLLVKNIKRYRKDLEREGNPLAERADGPGKYLYLDFIPVTFVLPADYNMFVEEYRKSPQSTWIMKPCGKSQGAGIFLINKLSKLKKWSREAKTPFNPNLTKESYVISRYIDNPLLIGSKKFDLRLYVLITSFRPLKAYLFKLGFCRFCTVKYDTSVQELDNMYVHLTNVSVQKHGVNASPSLTSTTVNDRILKYKLIDNIVSVVLPPDGMPDVKWNKSPSPEALGNFELLLDEELAAQDEREGSSNKYRGSSLSKWK
;
A
#
# COMPACT_ATOMS: atom_id res chain seq x y z
N MET A 1 19.91 -3.23 -18.00
CA MET A 1 18.87 -2.56 -17.20
C MET A 1 18.25 -3.58 -16.26
N ILE A 2 17.98 -3.23 -15.00
CA ILE A 2 17.29 -4.08 -14.03
C ILE A 2 15.98 -3.37 -13.65
N ASN A 3 14.87 -4.10 -13.55
CA ASN A 3 13.54 -3.54 -13.30
C ASN A 3 13.19 -3.36 -11.81
N HIS A 4 14.20 -3.41 -10.92
CA HIS A 4 14.04 -3.23 -9.49
C HIS A 4 15.20 -2.42 -8.93
N PHE A 5 14.89 -1.51 -8.00
CA PHE A 5 15.92 -0.85 -7.22
C PHE A 5 16.43 -1.78 -6.10
N PRO A 6 17.72 -1.66 -5.72
CA PRO A 6 18.21 -2.24 -4.47
C PRO A 6 17.32 -1.82 -3.30
N ASN A 7 17.10 -2.71 -2.34
CA ASN A 7 16.31 -2.44 -1.13
C ASN A 7 14.82 -2.10 -1.37
N HIS A 8 14.24 -2.39 -2.55
CA HIS A 8 12.80 -2.21 -2.80
C HIS A 8 11.88 -2.93 -1.78
N TYR A 9 12.41 -3.94 -1.08
CA TYR A 9 11.73 -4.64 0.00
C TYR A 9 11.37 -3.72 1.19
N GLU A 10 12.05 -2.58 1.36
CA GLU A 10 11.74 -1.57 2.40
C GLU A 10 10.32 -1.00 2.26
N LEU A 11 9.80 -0.91 1.04
CA LEU A 11 8.42 -0.45 0.77
C LEU A 11 7.47 -1.60 0.44
N THR A 12 7.98 -2.73 -0.05
CA THR A 12 7.14 -3.83 -0.54
C THR A 12 6.89 -4.93 0.51
N ARG A 13 7.70 -5.01 1.58
CA ARG A 13 7.43 -5.87 2.74
C ARG A 13 6.61 -5.13 3.79
N LYS A 14 5.62 -5.82 4.37
CA LYS A 14 4.62 -5.19 5.26
C LYS A 14 5.22 -4.68 6.57
N ASP A 15 6.13 -5.44 7.17
CA ASP A 15 6.84 -5.06 8.40
C ASP A 15 7.73 -3.83 8.18
N LEU A 16 8.49 -3.80 7.09
CA LEU A 16 9.38 -2.69 6.77
C LEU A 16 8.61 -1.44 6.37
N LEU A 17 7.54 -1.56 5.57
CA LEU A 17 6.68 -0.43 5.21
C LEU A 17 6.14 0.29 6.45
N VAL A 18 5.61 -0.47 7.42
CA VAL A 18 5.07 0.09 8.67
C VAL A 18 6.17 0.74 9.51
N LYS A 19 7.34 0.10 9.62
CA LYS A 19 8.49 0.67 10.34
C LYS A 19 8.97 1.96 9.69
N ASN A 20 9.08 1.99 8.37
CA ASN A 20 9.54 3.15 7.61
C ASN A 20 8.56 4.32 7.73
N ILE A 21 7.25 4.08 7.73
CA ILE A 21 6.26 5.16 7.87
C ILE A 21 6.18 5.68 9.29
N LYS A 22 6.33 4.82 10.31
CA LYS A 22 6.48 5.27 11.70
C LYS A 22 7.74 6.14 11.87
N ARG A 23 8.87 5.74 11.27
CA ARG A 23 10.12 6.51 11.28
C ARG A 23 9.93 7.86 10.57
N TYR A 24 9.36 7.84 9.36
CA TYR A 24 9.11 9.04 8.56
C TYR A 24 8.25 10.07 9.30
N ARG A 25 7.13 9.64 9.90
CA ARG A 25 6.29 10.53 10.73
C ARG A 25 7.07 11.15 11.88
N LYS A 26 7.87 10.36 12.62
CA LYS A 26 8.66 10.85 13.76
C LYS A 26 9.76 11.83 13.35
N ASP A 27 10.39 11.61 12.21
CA ASP A 27 11.43 12.51 11.70
C ASP A 27 10.81 13.85 11.27
N LEU A 28 9.67 13.83 10.56
CA LEU A 28 8.93 15.04 10.22
C LEU A 28 8.45 15.83 11.46
N GLU A 29 8.03 15.15 12.52
CA GLU A 29 7.70 15.80 13.79
C GLU A 29 8.90 16.52 14.42
N ARG A 30 10.07 15.86 14.41
CA ARG A 30 11.31 16.45 14.94
C ARG A 30 11.72 17.70 14.16
N GLU A 31 11.47 17.69 12.86
CA GLU A 31 11.76 18.80 11.94
C GLU A 31 10.70 19.90 11.96
N GLY A 32 9.57 19.70 12.65
CA GLY A 32 8.45 20.64 12.65
C GLY A 32 7.78 20.76 11.28
N ASN A 33 7.86 19.72 10.45
CA ASN A 33 7.32 19.75 9.08
C ASN A 33 5.77 19.77 9.11
N PRO A 34 5.10 20.65 8.33
CA PRO A 34 3.63 20.72 8.28
C PRO A 34 2.93 19.40 7.96
N LEU A 35 3.58 18.48 7.24
CA LEU A 35 3.01 17.16 6.95
C LEU A 35 2.77 16.32 8.21
N ALA A 36 3.53 16.57 9.28
CA ALA A 36 3.36 15.92 10.58
C ALA A 36 2.32 16.60 11.48
N GLU A 37 1.57 17.59 10.97
CA GLU A 37 0.48 18.22 11.70
C GLU A 37 -0.50 17.18 12.25
N ARG A 38 -0.83 17.33 13.53
CA ARG A 38 -1.73 16.43 14.26
C ARG A 38 -3.18 16.84 13.99
N ALA A 39 -4.03 15.87 13.72
CA ALA A 39 -5.48 16.07 13.65
C ALA A 39 -6.11 15.94 15.05
N ASP A 40 -7.39 16.29 15.17
CA ASP A 40 -8.14 16.11 16.41
C ASP A 40 -8.20 14.62 16.81
N GLY A 41 -7.49 14.31 17.90
CA GLY A 41 -7.44 12.99 18.51
C GLY A 41 -6.02 12.41 18.62
N PRO A 42 -5.76 11.60 19.66
CA PRO A 42 -4.43 11.07 19.94
C PRO A 42 -3.93 10.18 18.80
N GLY A 43 -2.73 10.46 18.32
CA GLY A 43 -2.04 9.61 17.33
C GLY A 43 -2.46 9.81 15.88
N LYS A 44 -3.43 10.69 15.59
CA LYS A 44 -3.86 11.02 14.22
C LYS A 44 -3.00 12.11 13.61
N TYR A 45 -2.85 12.07 12.29
CA TYR A 45 -2.14 13.07 11.50
C TYR A 45 -3.11 13.65 10.48
N LEU A 46 -3.00 14.95 10.19
CA LEU A 46 -3.88 15.58 9.21
C LEU A 46 -3.61 15.04 7.80
N TYR A 47 -2.35 14.96 7.40
CA TYR A 47 -1.96 14.54 6.05
C TYR A 47 -1.45 13.09 5.98
N LEU A 48 -0.98 12.53 7.10
CA LEU A 48 -0.34 11.23 7.13
C LEU A 48 -1.23 10.09 7.67
N ASP A 49 -2.53 10.29 7.88
CA ASP A 49 -3.45 9.27 8.43
C ASP A 49 -4.06 8.32 7.36
N PHE A 50 -3.21 7.79 6.49
CA PHE A 50 -3.62 6.89 5.40
C PHE A 50 -3.26 5.41 5.65
N ILE A 51 -2.73 5.07 6.83
CA ILE A 51 -2.37 3.69 7.21
C ILE A 51 -3.05 3.33 8.52
N PRO A 52 -3.82 2.23 8.56
CA PRO A 52 -4.42 1.76 9.80
C PRO A 52 -3.36 1.48 10.86
N VAL A 53 -3.74 1.65 12.13
CA VAL A 53 -2.89 1.32 13.27
C VAL A 53 -2.36 -0.11 13.13
N THR A 54 -1.05 -0.26 13.11
CA THR A 54 -0.39 -1.53 12.78
C THR A 54 0.82 -1.80 13.68
N PHE A 55 0.98 -3.06 14.08
CA PHE A 55 2.03 -3.57 14.94
C PHE A 55 2.70 -4.79 14.30
N VAL A 56 3.99 -5.01 14.61
CA VAL A 56 4.78 -6.14 14.10
C VAL A 56 4.95 -7.18 15.21
N LEU A 57 4.36 -8.36 15.04
CA LEU A 57 4.45 -9.44 16.01
C LEU A 57 5.65 -10.36 15.72
N PRO A 58 6.32 -10.88 16.77
CA PRO A 58 5.95 -10.77 18.20
C PRO A 58 6.45 -9.50 18.91
N ALA A 59 7.31 -8.69 18.28
CA ALA A 59 8.01 -7.58 18.93
C ALA A 59 7.07 -6.55 19.59
N ASP A 60 5.99 -6.19 18.90
CA ASP A 60 5.04 -5.16 19.34
C ASP A 60 3.83 -5.75 20.10
N TYR A 61 3.89 -7.00 20.59
CA TYR A 61 2.73 -7.67 21.17
C TYR A 61 2.09 -6.91 22.33
N ASN A 62 2.90 -6.40 23.27
CA ASN A 62 2.39 -5.67 24.44
C ASN A 62 1.72 -4.35 24.01
N MET A 63 2.32 -3.61 23.09
CA MET A 63 1.74 -2.38 22.52
C MET A 63 0.40 -2.66 21.83
N PHE A 64 0.32 -3.76 21.06
CA PHE A 64 -0.92 -4.19 20.46
C PHE A 64 -2.00 -4.52 21.52
N VAL A 65 -1.64 -5.24 22.59
CA VAL A 65 -2.59 -5.60 23.66
C VAL A 65 -3.13 -4.36 24.38
N GLU A 66 -2.27 -3.38 24.64
CA GLU A 66 -2.68 -2.09 25.21
C GLU A 66 -3.65 -1.35 24.29
N GLU A 67 -3.35 -1.28 22.99
CA GLU A 67 -4.23 -0.65 22.01
C GLU A 67 -5.58 -1.37 21.87
N TYR A 68 -5.56 -2.71 21.82
CA TYR A 68 -6.76 -3.53 21.76
C TYR A 68 -7.67 -3.31 22.97
N ARG A 69 -7.11 -3.14 24.18
CA ARG A 69 -7.88 -2.90 25.41
C ARG A 69 -8.65 -1.58 25.39
N LYS A 70 -8.21 -0.58 24.61
CA LYS A 70 -8.95 0.68 24.43
C LYS A 70 -10.26 0.49 23.68
N SER A 71 -10.33 -0.52 22.79
CA SER A 71 -11.54 -0.86 22.04
C SER A 71 -11.64 -2.37 21.82
N PRO A 72 -12.11 -3.16 22.81
CA PRO A 72 -12.10 -4.63 22.73
C PRO A 72 -12.99 -5.22 21.64
N GLN A 73 -13.95 -4.44 21.12
CA GLN A 73 -14.82 -4.83 20.00
C GLN A 73 -14.17 -4.63 18.63
N SER A 74 -12.93 -4.12 18.60
CA SER A 74 -12.20 -3.89 17.37
C SER A 74 -11.83 -5.18 16.65
N THR A 75 -12.09 -5.22 15.34
CA THR A 75 -11.56 -6.23 14.44
C THR A 75 -10.18 -5.82 13.93
N TRP A 76 -9.29 -6.80 13.85
CA TRP A 76 -7.92 -6.67 13.37
C TRP A 76 -7.65 -7.75 12.32
N ILE A 77 -6.77 -7.42 11.38
CA ILE A 77 -6.33 -8.33 10.32
C ILE A 77 -4.88 -8.72 10.54
N MET A 78 -4.65 -10.03 10.60
CA MET A 78 -3.33 -10.65 10.70
C MET A 78 -2.84 -10.97 9.30
N LYS A 79 -1.61 -10.55 8.97
CA LYS A 79 -0.99 -10.82 7.66
C LYS A 79 0.46 -11.26 7.85
N PRO A 80 0.91 -12.35 7.22
CA PRO A 80 2.32 -12.72 7.27
C PRO A 80 3.17 -11.67 6.54
N CYS A 81 4.33 -11.33 7.10
CA CYS A 81 5.17 -10.25 6.59
C CYS A 81 5.68 -10.53 5.16
N GLY A 82 6.16 -11.75 4.92
CA GLY A 82 6.79 -12.16 3.65
C GLY A 82 5.89 -12.87 2.63
N LYS A 83 4.63 -13.17 2.96
CA LYS A 83 3.70 -13.85 2.05
C LYS A 83 2.87 -12.88 1.22
N SER A 84 2.40 -13.35 0.07
CA SER A 84 1.53 -12.61 -0.86
C SER A 84 0.24 -13.40 -1.14
N GLN A 85 -0.60 -12.91 -2.07
CA GLN A 85 -1.78 -13.64 -2.55
C GLN A 85 -2.85 -13.98 -1.47
N GLY A 86 -2.85 -13.29 -0.34
CA GLY A 86 -3.84 -13.52 0.71
C GLY A 86 -3.57 -14.77 1.57
N ALA A 87 -2.49 -15.51 1.29
CA ALA A 87 -2.15 -16.72 2.04
C ALA A 87 -1.80 -16.39 3.51
N GLY A 88 -2.40 -17.13 4.44
CA GLY A 88 -2.18 -16.97 5.88
C GLY A 88 -2.80 -15.71 6.49
N ILE A 89 -3.68 -15.01 5.76
CA ILE A 89 -4.42 -13.87 6.30
C ILE A 89 -5.64 -14.37 7.06
N PHE A 90 -5.89 -13.79 8.24
CA PHE A 90 -7.09 -14.06 9.02
C PHE A 90 -7.49 -12.84 9.84
N LEU A 91 -8.75 -12.79 10.26
CA LEU A 91 -9.27 -11.75 11.14
C LEU A 91 -9.27 -12.20 12.59
N ILE A 92 -9.05 -11.26 13.50
CA ILE A 92 -9.24 -11.47 14.92
C ILE A 92 -10.12 -10.35 15.49
N ASN A 93 -11.08 -10.71 16.32
CA ASN A 93 -11.92 -9.79 17.07
C ASN A 93 -11.81 -10.04 18.59
N LYS A 94 -11.17 -11.14 19.00
CA LYS A 94 -10.97 -11.52 20.40
C LYS A 94 -9.51 -11.88 20.64
N LEU A 95 -8.94 -11.37 21.73
CA LEU A 95 -7.55 -11.67 22.10
C LEU A 95 -7.31 -13.17 22.35
N SER A 96 -8.34 -13.92 22.73
CA SER A 96 -8.28 -15.38 22.87
C SER A 96 -7.94 -16.10 21.55
N LYS A 97 -8.47 -15.63 20.40
CA LYS A 97 -8.12 -16.18 19.07
C LYS A 97 -6.62 -16.01 18.78
N LEU A 98 -6.04 -14.85 19.12
CA LEU A 98 -4.60 -14.61 18.94
C LEU A 98 -3.72 -15.50 19.83
N LYS A 99 -4.11 -15.68 21.10
CA LYS A 99 -3.39 -16.58 22.03
C LYS A 99 -3.43 -18.03 21.56
N LYS A 100 -4.58 -18.50 21.07
CA LYS A 100 -4.75 -19.84 20.49
C LYS A 100 -3.81 -20.04 19.30
N TRP A 101 -3.85 -19.12 18.33
CA TRP A 101 -2.95 -19.12 17.17
C TRP A 101 -1.46 -19.15 17.59
N SER A 102 -1.06 -18.32 18.57
CA SER A 102 0.32 -18.28 19.04
C SER A 102 0.77 -19.59 19.71
N ARG A 103 -0.13 -20.30 20.41
CA ARG A 103 0.17 -21.62 21.01
C ARG A 103 0.30 -22.70 19.95
N GLU A 104 -0.61 -22.74 18.98
CA GLU A 104 -0.56 -23.67 17.85
C GLU A 104 0.73 -23.50 17.04
N ALA A 105 1.19 -22.26 16.85
CA ALA A 105 2.45 -21.95 16.18
C ALA A 105 3.71 -22.44 16.91
N LYS A 106 3.63 -22.70 18.22
CA LYS A 106 4.75 -23.19 19.04
C LYS A 106 4.79 -24.72 19.17
N THR A 107 3.87 -25.44 18.53
CA THR A 107 3.82 -26.91 18.61
C THR A 107 4.99 -27.55 17.83
N PRO A 108 5.71 -28.53 18.41
CA PRO A 108 6.95 -29.09 17.83
C PRO A 108 6.74 -29.85 16.51
N PHE A 109 5.51 -30.22 16.17
CA PHE A 109 5.16 -30.88 14.91
C PHE A 109 4.96 -29.90 13.74
N ASN A 110 5.14 -28.59 13.94
CA ASN A 110 5.06 -27.59 12.87
C ASN A 110 6.31 -26.68 12.83
N PRO A 111 7.50 -27.23 12.47
CA PRO A 111 8.78 -26.50 12.48
C PRO A 111 8.83 -25.28 11.54
N ASN A 112 7.83 -25.10 10.67
CA ASN A 112 7.73 -23.97 9.74
C ASN A 112 7.05 -22.73 10.33
N LEU A 113 6.36 -22.81 11.48
CA LEU A 113 5.53 -21.71 12.01
C LEU A 113 6.24 -20.83 13.06
N THR A 114 7.32 -21.31 13.69
CA THR A 114 7.98 -20.64 14.83
C THR A 114 8.82 -19.41 14.46
N LYS A 115 9.02 -19.13 13.16
CA LYS A 115 9.81 -17.99 12.65
C LYS A 115 9.03 -16.98 11.82
N GLU A 116 7.74 -17.21 11.55
CA GLU A 116 7.01 -16.32 10.64
C GLU A 116 6.53 -15.06 11.39
N SER A 117 7.10 -13.90 11.05
CA SER A 117 6.64 -12.61 11.55
C SER A 117 5.32 -12.22 10.89
N TYR A 118 4.43 -11.60 11.67
CA TYR A 118 3.14 -11.11 11.20
C TYR A 118 3.02 -9.62 11.49
N VAL A 119 2.31 -8.92 10.61
CA VAL A 119 1.73 -7.63 10.95
C VAL A 119 0.29 -7.84 11.42
N ILE A 120 -0.07 -7.16 12.50
CA ILE A 120 -1.45 -7.03 12.96
C ILE A 120 -1.89 -5.59 12.76
N SER A 121 -2.96 -5.40 12.00
CA SER A 121 -3.42 -4.08 11.57
C SER A 121 -4.91 -3.90 11.87
N ARG A 122 -5.32 -2.70 12.28
CA ARG A 122 -6.74 -2.40 12.51
C ARG A 122 -7.50 -2.65 11.20
N TYR A 123 -8.51 -3.50 11.26
CA TYR A 123 -9.30 -3.81 10.09
C TYR A 123 -10.24 -2.64 9.77
N ILE A 124 -10.29 -2.24 8.50
CA ILE A 124 -11.22 -1.23 8.01
C ILE A 124 -12.57 -1.92 7.85
N ASP A 125 -13.42 -1.77 8.86
CA ASP A 125 -14.74 -2.40 8.97
C ASP A 125 -15.85 -1.63 8.25
N ASN A 126 -15.64 -0.34 7.97
CA ASN A 126 -16.52 0.51 7.15
C ASN A 126 -15.86 0.90 5.80
N PRO A 127 -15.63 -0.04 4.86
CA PRO A 127 -15.09 0.29 3.54
C PRO A 127 -16.18 0.88 2.63
N LEU A 128 -15.76 1.66 1.63
CA LEU A 128 -16.62 2.01 0.51
C LEU A 128 -17.05 0.73 -0.23
N LEU A 129 -18.35 0.62 -0.54
CA LEU A 129 -18.94 -0.52 -1.24
C LEU A 129 -19.52 -0.07 -2.57
N ILE A 130 -19.37 -0.90 -3.60
CA ILE A 130 -20.08 -0.74 -4.88
C ILE A 130 -20.90 -2.02 -5.10
N GLY A 131 -22.21 -1.86 -5.31
CA GLY A 131 -23.12 -3.00 -5.38
C GLY A 131 -23.08 -3.89 -4.12
N SER A 132 -22.88 -3.26 -2.96
CA SER A 132 -22.69 -3.92 -1.65
C SER A 132 -21.46 -4.83 -1.56
N LYS A 133 -20.49 -4.72 -2.47
CA LYS A 133 -19.27 -5.53 -2.46
C LYS A 133 -18.07 -4.68 -2.11
N LYS A 134 -17.20 -5.23 -1.26
CA LYS A 134 -15.90 -4.65 -0.93
C LYS A 134 -14.97 -4.74 -2.13
N PHE A 135 -14.11 -3.73 -2.30
CA PHE A 135 -13.09 -3.73 -3.32
C PHE A 135 -11.80 -3.06 -2.85
N ASP A 136 -10.73 -3.25 -3.62
CA ASP A 136 -9.51 -2.45 -3.53
C ASP A 136 -9.09 -1.93 -4.90
N LEU A 137 -8.31 -0.85 -4.92
CA LEU A 137 -7.74 -0.27 -6.13
C LEU A 137 -6.32 -0.77 -6.36
N ARG A 138 -6.05 -1.24 -7.57
CA ARG A 138 -4.68 -1.44 -8.06
C ARG A 138 -4.27 -0.27 -8.94
N LEU A 139 -3.31 0.50 -8.42
CA LEU A 139 -2.63 1.57 -9.13
C LEU A 139 -1.21 1.13 -9.49
N TYR A 140 -0.63 1.76 -10.51
CA TYR A 140 0.72 1.49 -10.99
C TYR A 140 1.56 2.76 -10.92
N VAL A 141 2.67 2.71 -10.20
CA VAL A 141 3.62 3.82 -10.10
C VAL A 141 4.96 3.35 -10.66
N LEU A 142 5.49 4.09 -11.63
CA LEU A 142 6.83 3.90 -12.18
C LEU A 142 7.78 4.87 -11.47
N ILE A 143 8.85 4.34 -10.89
CA ILE A 143 9.95 5.14 -10.34
C ILE A 143 11.13 4.98 -11.30
N THR A 144 11.62 6.09 -11.86
CA THR A 144 12.80 6.08 -12.75
C THR A 144 14.08 6.47 -12.01
N SER A 145 13.95 7.19 -10.90
CA SER A 145 15.07 7.63 -10.07
C SER A 145 14.63 7.83 -8.61
N PHE A 146 15.54 7.59 -7.67
CA PHE A 146 15.38 7.93 -6.24
C PHE A 146 16.30 9.07 -5.78
N ARG A 147 17.24 9.50 -6.64
CA ARG A 147 18.18 10.59 -6.37
C ARG A 147 18.51 11.32 -7.68
N PRO A 148 17.76 12.38 -8.02
CA PRO A 148 16.55 12.87 -7.33
C PRO A 148 15.35 11.92 -7.52
N LEU A 149 14.35 11.98 -6.64
CA LEU A 149 13.14 11.15 -6.78
C LEU A 149 12.29 11.60 -7.98
N LYS A 150 12.02 10.66 -8.90
CA LYS A 150 11.11 10.84 -10.04
C LYS A 150 10.11 9.70 -10.10
N ALA A 151 8.83 10.04 -9.92
CA ALA A 151 7.72 9.11 -9.82
C ALA A 151 6.61 9.47 -10.81
N TYR A 152 6.03 8.46 -11.45
CA TYR A 152 4.98 8.62 -12.44
C TYR A 152 3.81 7.68 -12.13
N LEU A 153 2.58 8.21 -12.12
CA LEU A 153 1.36 7.43 -11.94
C LEU A 153 0.80 7.03 -13.30
N PHE A 154 0.53 5.74 -13.50
CA PHE A 154 -0.17 5.28 -14.69
C PHE A 154 -1.67 5.62 -14.55
N LYS A 155 -2.23 6.32 -15.53
CA LYS A 155 -3.62 6.80 -15.51
C LYS A 155 -4.65 5.68 -15.45
N LEU A 156 -4.30 4.48 -15.91
CA LEU A 156 -5.18 3.32 -15.88
C LEU A 156 -4.89 2.45 -14.65
N GLY A 157 -5.94 2.06 -13.96
CA GLY A 157 -5.91 1.09 -12.86
C GLY A 157 -7.12 0.17 -12.93
N PHE A 158 -7.29 -0.69 -11.94
CA PHE A 158 -8.50 -1.50 -11.84
C PHE A 158 -8.89 -1.77 -10.40
N CYS A 159 -10.19 -1.93 -10.18
CA CYS A 159 -10.76 -2.39 -8.93
C CYS A 159 -10.74 -3.92 -8.87
N ARG A 160 -10.42 -4.47 -7.70
CA ARG A 160 -10.57 -5.90 -7.41
C ARG A 160 -11.69 -6.08 -6.40
N PHE A 161 -12.77 -6.71 -6.83
CA PHE A 161 -13.97 -6.91 -6.02
C PHE A 161 -13.94 -8.25 -5.28
N CYS A 162 -14.54 -8.28 -4.09
CA CYS A 162 -15.01 -9.52 -3.48
C CYS A 162 -16.18 -10.10 -4.31
N THR A 163 -16.34 -11.42 -4.29
CA THR A 163 -17.46 -12.12 -4.95
C THR A 163 -18.76 -11.97 -4.18
N VAL A 164 -18.66 -11.97 -2.85
CA VAL A 164 -19.78 -11.95 -1.91
C VAL A 164 -20.06 -10.51 -1.43
N LYS A 165 -21.32 -10.23 -1.09
CA LYS A 165 -21.70 -8.97 -0.44
C LYS A 165 -20.93 -8.82 0.88
N TYR A 166 -20.57 -7.59 1.19
CA TYR A 166 -19.84 -7.26 2.39
C TYR A 166 -20.73 -7.40 3.63
N ASP A 167 -20.24 -8.11 4.64
CA ASP A 167 -20.92 -8.36 5.90
C ASP A 167 -19.86 -8.34 7.02
N THR A 168 -20.21 -7.77 8.18
CA THR A 168 -19.33 -7.66 9.36
C THR A 168 -19.81 -8.50 10.54
N SER A 169 -20.86 -9.29 10.37
CA SER A 169 -21.38 -10.20 11.37
C SER A 169 -20.29 -11.19 11.81
N VAL A 170 -20.33 -11.56 13.09
CA VAL A 170 -19.31 -12.44 13.69
C VAL A 170 -19.26 -13.81 12.99
N GLN A 171 -20.39 -14.24 12.44
CA GLN A 171 -20.55 -15.46 11.67
C GLN A 171 -19.73 -15.43 10.37
N GLU A 172 -19.62 -14.28 9.73
CA GLU A 172 -18.91 -14.10 8.45
C GLU A 172 -17.44 -13.70 8.62
N LEU A 173 -16.98 -13.39 9.85
CA LEU A 173 -15.58 -12.99 10.08
C LEU A 173 -14.55 -14.06 9.70
N ASP A 174 -14.92 -15.34 9.75
CA ASP A 174 -14.07 -16.44 9.33
C ASP A 174 -14.23 -16.73 7.81
N ASN A 175 -15.24 -16.13 7.15
CA ASN A 175 -15.45 -16.19 5.70
C ASN A 175 -14.58 -15.17 4.96
N MET A 176 -13.38 -15.60 4.56
CA MET A 176 -12.42 -14.74 3.85
C MET A 176 -12.91 -14.24 2.48
N TYR A 177 -13.94 -14.84 1.88
CA TYR A 177 -14.49 -14.39 0.58
C TYR A 177 -15.21 -13.03 0.69
N VAL A 178 -15.71 -12.69 1.88
CA VAL A 178 -16.36 -11.40 2.18
C VAL A 178 -15.30 -10.30 2.37
N HIS A 179 -14.15 -10.66 2.95
CA HIS A 179 -13.19 -9.71 3.51
C HIS A 179 -11.92 -9.50 2.67
N LEU A 180 -11.50 -10.48 1.86
CA LEU A 180 -10.25 -10.45 1.08
C LEU A 180 -10.51 -10.39 -0.43
N THR A 181 -10.13 -9.29 -1.06
CA THR A 181 -10.29 -9.06 -2.51
C THR A 181 -9.26 -9.79 -3.38
N ASN A 182 -8.34 -10.55 -2.79
CA ASN A 182 -7.29 -11.27 -3.50
C ASN A 182 -7.91 -12.30 -4.46
N VAL A 183 -7.56 -12.21 -5.75
CA VAL A 183 -8.02 -13.14 -6.79
C VAL A 183 -7.78 -14.61 -6.41
N SER A 184 -6.61 -14.94 -5.87
CA SER A 184 -6.27 -16.29 -5.37
C SER A 184 -7.22 -16.79 -4.30
N VAL A 185 -7.73 -15.92 -3.43
CA VAL A 185 -8.78 -16.27 -2.46
C VAL A 185 -10.09 -16.41 -3.21
N GLN A 186 -10.51 -15.39 -3.95
CA GLN A 186 -11.80 -15.33 -4.64
C GLN A 186 -12.06 -16.46 -5.65
N LYS A 187 -11.01 -16.99 -6.29
CA LYS A 187 -11.07 -18.12 -7.23
C LYS A 187 -11.64 -19.41 -6.64
N HIS A 188 -11.52 -19.60 -5.33
CA HIS A 188 -11.99 -20.81 -4.65
C HIS A 188 -13.41 -20.65 -4.09
N GLY A 189 -14.03 -19.47 -4.25
CA GLY A 189 -15.37 -19.20 -3.76
C GLY A 189 -16.44 -19.88 -4.62
N VAL A 190 -17.53 -20.34 -3.98
CA VAL A 190 -18.66 -21.04 -4.62
C VAL A 190 -19.33 -20.19 -5.72
N ASN A 191 -19.16 -18.87 -5.68
CA ASN A 191 -19.67 -17.89 -6.65
C ASN A 191 -18.55 -17.22 -7.48
N ALA A 192 -17.43 -17.89 -7.69
CA ALA A 192 -16.35 -17.37 -8.52
C ALA A 192 -16.83 -17.20 -9.97
N SER A 193 -17.16 -15.97 -10.36
CA SER A 193 -17.37 -15.64 -11.77
C SER A 193 -16.11 -16.02 -12.57
N PRO A 194 -16.23 -16.66 -13.75
CA PRO A 194 -15.10 -16.96 -14.62
C PRO A 194 -14.22 -15.73 -14.90
N SER A 195 -14.81 -14.53 -14.93
CA SER A 195 -14.13 -13.24 -15.11
C SER A 195 -13.14 -12.87 -13.99
N LEU A 196 -13.23 -13.51 -12.82
CA LEU A 196 -12.27 -13.32 -11.71
C LEU A 196 -11.05 -14.22 -11.87
N THR A 197 -11.14 -15.26 -12.70
CA THR A 197 -10.09 -16.28 -12.80
C THR A 197 -9.10 -16.03 -13.95
N SER A 198 -9.59 -15.40 -15.02
CA SER A 198 -8.86 -15.04 -16.23
C SER A 198 -8.49 -13.56 -16.23
N THR A 199 -7.24 -13.22 -16.59
CA THR A 199 -6.93 -11.86 -17.06
C THR A 199 -7.93 -11.54 -18.18
N THR A 200 -8.86 -10.63 -17.93
CA THR A 200 -9.86 -10.25 -18.94
C THR A 200 -9.14 -9.68 -20.17
N VAL A 201 -9.82 -9.61 -21.31
CA VAL A 201 -9.24 -8.93 -22.50
C VAL A 201 -8.83 -7.50 -22.13
N ASN A 202 -9.65 -6.81 -21.32
CA ASN A 202 -9.33 -5.48 -20.81
C ASN A 202 -8.10 -5.47 -19.91
N ASP A 203 -7.97 -6.43 -18.98
CA ASP A 203 -6.78 -6.53 -18.12
C ASP A 203 -5.51 -6.78 -18.95
N ARG A 204 -5.63 -7.58 -20.01
CA ARG A 204 -4.53 -7.90 -20.91
C ARG A 204 -4.11 -6.65 -21.67
N ILE A 205 -5.07 -5.93 -22.26
CA ILE A 205 -4.82 -4.66 -22.98
C ILE A 205 -4.18 -3.64 -22.05
N LEU A 206 -4.69 -3.48 -20.82
CA LEU A 206 -4.13 -2.56 -19.83
C LEU A 206 -2.67 -2.93 -19.52
N LYS A 207 -2.37 -4.20 -19.27
CA LYS A 207 -1.01 -4.66 -18.98
C LYS A 207 -0.06 -4.48 -20.17
N TYR A 208 -0.51 -4.73 -21.39
CA TYR A 208 0.29 -4.47 -22.59
C TYR A 208 0.61 -2.98 -22.71
N LYS A 209 -0.39 -2.10 -22.59
CA LYS A 209 -0.19 -0.64 -22.60
C LYS A 209 0.76 -0.18 -21.48
N LEU A 210 0.62 -0.75 -20.29
CA LEU A 210 1.50 -0.45 -19.16
C LEU A 210 2.95 -0.80 -19.49
N ILE A 211 3.21 -2.02 -19.95
CA ILE A 211 4.58 -2.48 -20.26
C ILE A 211 5.16 -1.65 -21.42
N ASP A 212 4.37 -1.44 -22.48
CA ASP A 212 4.76 -0.63 -23.63
C ASP A 212 5.16 0.79 -23.20
N ASN A 213 4.32 1.47 -22.43
CA ASN A 213 4.63 2.83 -21.96
C ASN A 213 5.81 2.86 -20.97
N ILE A 214 5.99 1.83 -20.13
CA ILE A 214 7.20 1.73 -19.30
C ILE A 214 8.44 1.69 -20.19
N VAL A 215 8.41 0.86 -21.24
CA VAL A 215 9.53 0.72 -22.19
C VAL A 215 9.82 2.05 -22.88
N SER A 216 8.80 2.76 -23.36
CA SER A 216 8.94 4.09 -23.98
C SER A 216 9.54 5.14 -23.03
N VAL A 217 9.29 5.04 -21.73
CA VAL A 217 9.85 5.95 -20.72
C VAL A 217 11.31 5.63 -20.40
N VAL A 218 11.67 4.34 -20.28
CA VAL A 218 12.99 3.94 -19.76
C VAL A 218 14.02 3.63 -20.84
N LEU A 219 13.59 3.35 -22.07
CA LEU A 219 14.48 3.10 -23.19
C LEU A 219 14.59 4.35 -24.09
N PRO A 220 15.79 4.63 -24.63
CA PRO A 220 15.92 5.61 -25.70
C PRO A 220 15.14 5.19 -26.94
N PRO A 221 14.59 6.15 -27.72
CA PRO A 221 13.99 5.88 -29.02
C PRO A 221 14.96 5.18 -29.98
N ASP A 222 16.24 5.59 -29.93
CA ASP A 222 17.28 5.14 -30.84
C ASP A 222 18.43 4.47 -30.06
N GLY A 223 18.42 3.14 -29.98
CA GLY A 223 19.57 2.34 -29.55
C GLY A 223 19.48 1.71 -28.15
N MET A 224 20.63 1.34 -27.60
CA MET A 224 20.71 0.78 -26.24
C MET A 224 20.89 1.89 -25.21
N PRO A 225 20.18 1.83 -24.06
CA PRO A 225 20.37 2.78 -22.98
C PRO A 225 21.81 2.70 -22.45
N ASP A 226 22.55 3.80 -22.57
CA ASP A 226 23.88 3.96 -22.00
C ASP A 226 23.88 4.93 -20.81
N VAL A 227 25.05 5.16 -20.21
CA VAL A 227 25.20 6.04 -19.04
C VAL A 227 25.00 7.53 -19.35
N LYS A 228 25.06 7.92 -20.63
CA LYS A 228 24.94 9.32 -21.09
C LYS A 228 23.51 9.68 -21.50
N TRP A 229 22.64 8.69 -21.66
CA TRP A 229 21.23 8.88 -21.99
C TRP A 229 20.52 9.75 -20.94
N ASN A 230 19.80 10.77 -21.41
CA ASN A 230 18.95 11.61 -20.57
C ASN A 230 17.77 10.79 -20.06
N LYS A 231 17.72 10.55 -18.75
CA LYS A 231 16.71 9.72 -18.09
C LYS A 231 15.38 10.44 -17.86
N SER A 232 15.25 11.68 -18.34
CA SER A 232 14.02 12.45 -18.27
C SER A 232 13.19 12.20 -19.54
N PRO A 233 12.07 11.46 -19.46
CA PRO A 233 11.24 11.15 -20.62
C PRO A 233 10.58 12.42 -21.19
N SER A 234 10.40 12.47 -22.51
CA SER A 234 9.58 13.52 -23.13
C SER A 234 8.10 13.34 -22.78
N PRO A 235 7.26 14.40 -22.87
CA PRO A 235 5.81 14.28 -22.65
C PRO A 235 5.14 13.20 -23.51
N GLU A 236 5.60 13.02 -24.75
CA GLU A 236 5.09 12.00 -25.66
C GLU A 236 5.48 10.59 -25.22
N ALA A 237 6.71 10.42 -24.73
CA ALA A 237 7.23 9.14 -24.23
C ALA A 237 6.50 8.65 -22.97
N LEU A 238 5.90 9.55 -22.19
CA LEU A 238 5.11 9.19 -21.01
C LEU A 238 3.86 8.37 -21.35
N GLY A 239 3.25 8.57 -22.53
CA GLY A 239 2.02 7.89 -22.91
C GLY A 239 0.90 8.08 -21.87
N ASN A 240 0.52 7.00 -21.18
CA ASN A 240 -0.50 7.04 -20.11
C ASN A 240 0.08 7.28 -18.72
N PHE A 241 1.37 7.60 -18.59
CA PHE A 241 1.93 8.07 -17.34
C PHE A 241 1.69 9.57 -17.13
N GLU A 242 1.47 9.94 -15.88
CA GLU A 242 1.41 11.31 -15.40
C GLU A 242 2.52 11.51 -14.37
N LEU A 243 3.19 12.66 -14.40
CA LEU A 243 4.20 12.99 -13.40
C LEU A 243 3.54 13.12 -12.03
N LEU A 244 3.90 12.21 -11.11
CA LEU A 244 3.40 12.23 -9.74
C LEU A 244 4.31 13.10 -8.85
N LEU A 245 5.61 12.99 -9.03
CA LEU A 245 6.61 13.78 -8.29
C LEU A 245 7.91 13.85 -9.09
N ASP A 246 8.47 15.04 -9.23
CA ASP A 246 9.87 15.28 -9.58
C ASP A 246 10.46 16.17 -8.49
N GLU A 247 11.37 15.60 -7.69
CA GLU A 247 11.98 16.28 -6.55
C GLU A 247 12.80 17.52 -6.96
N GLU A 248 13.44 17.50 -8.14
CA GLU A 248 14.17 18.67 -8.62
C GLU A 248 13.23 19.81 -9.00
N LEU A 249 12.15 19.50 -9.72
CA LEU A 249 11.14 20.50 -10.11
C LEU A 249 10.46 21.07 -8.86
N ALA A 250 10.09 20.24 -7.90
CA ALA A 250 9.52 20.70 -6.64
C ALA A 250 10.46 21.65 -5.88
N ALA A 251 11.76 21.32 -5.81
CA ALA A 251 12.76 22.18 -5.17
C ALA A 251 13.06 23.47 -5.96
N GLN A 252 12.83 23.50 -7.28
CA GLN A 252 12.92 24.73 -8.08
C GLN A 252 11.71 25.63 -7.82
N ASP A 253 10.49 25.08 -7.87
CA ASP A 253 9.25 25.81 -7.58
C ASP A 253 9.26 26.43 -6.17
N GLU A 254 9.81 25.75 -5.17
CA GLU A 254 9.96 26.31 -3.82
C GLU A 254 10.95 27.48 -3.75
N ARG A 255 12.04 27.43 -4.52
CA ARG A 255 13.03 28.51 -4.60
C ARG A 255 12.46 29.75 -5.31
N GLU A 256 11.73 29.55 -6.40
CA GLU A 256 11.05 30.61 -7.15
C GLU A 256 9.86 31.20 -6.38
N GLY A 257 9.08 30.35 -5.70
CA GLY A 257 7.99 30.78 -4.83
C GLY A 257 8.47 31.57 -3.60
N SER A 258 9.65 31.25 -3.06
CA SER A 258 10.26 31.98 -1.94
C SER A 258 10.84 33.34 -2.37
N SER A 259 11.29 33.47 -3.62
CA SER A 259 11.72 34.76 -4.18
C SER A 259 10.54 35.66 -4.56
N ASN A 260 9.39 35.08 -4.95
CA ASN A 260 8.15 35.82 -5.17
C ASN A 260 7.37 36.17 -3.88
N LYS A 261 7.68 35.58 -2.71
CA LYS A 261 7.04 35.94 -1.43
C LYS A 261 7.31 37.37 -0.95
N TYR A 262 8.21 38.12 -1.60
CA TYR A 262 8.34 39.57 -1.42
C TYR A 262 7.29 40.41 -2.19
N ARG A 263 6.41 39.77 -2.97
CA ARG A 263 5.24 40.43 -3.60
C ARG A 263 4.01 39.52 -3.55
N GLY A 264 3.24 39.65 -2.48
CA GLY A 264 1.80 39.37 -2.50
C GLY A 264 1.38 37.91 -2.27
N SER A 265 0.57 37.74 -1.22
CA SER A 265 -0.24 36.57 -0.85
C SER A 265 -0.67 35.64 -2.00
N SER A 266 -0.39 34.33 -1.87
CA SER A 266 -1.33 33.31 -2.34
C SER A 266 -1.22 32.00 -1.54
N LEU A 267 -2.39 31.43 -1.25
CA LEU A 267 -2.60 30.14 -0.60
C LEU A 267 -2.02 29.00 -1.46
N SER A 268 -1.34 28.06 -0.80
CA SER A 268 -0.70 26.90 -1.43
C SER A 268 -1.70 25.81 -1.83
N LYS A 269 -1.36 25.19 -2.95
CA LYS A 269 -2.12 24.32 -3.86
C LYS A 269 -2.36 22.88 -3.34
N TRP A 270 -2.51 22.71 -2.03
CA TRP A 270 -2.79 21.41 -1.42
C TRP A 270 -3.98 21.54 -0.47
N LYS A 271 -5.17 21.49 -1.07
CA LYS A 271 -6.44 21.21 -0.40
C LYS A 271 -7.15 20.09 -1.17
#